data_AF-A0A8J7LSB5-F1
#
_entry.id   AF-A0A8J7LSB5-F1
#
_cell.length_a   1.000
_cell.length_b   1.000
_cell.length_c   1.000
_cell.angle_alpha   90.00
_cell.angle_beta   90.00
_cell.angle_gamma   90.00
#
_symmetry.space_group_name_H-M   'P 1'
#
loop_
_entity.id
_entity.type
_entity.pdbx_description
1 polymer ?
#
loop_
_entity_poly.entity_id
_entity_poly.type
_entity_poly.pdbx_seq_one_letter_code
_entity_poly.pdbx_strand_id
1 'polypeptide(L)'
;MIKKTIFTLFAVAIILGCSNKNEVQSLVPTSVGSSPNYWCTWYWQNYLILKGKEVTNPDARTVYTNEAAREGVNEETIFGQDGMAKVMLPRTRSDYYFVIDHGWQDKRIKDNTFFTLIMDTLDFPRYAYLEPKERIKQMNSDIKALGWKGLGLWVRGNPTENEMRKFVEWSKYAGIEYWKIDGGDTQHFYASKIKNDIYPQLTLEHITGAGPVNPKWDIPNLSLYPSVYSSKEMVSQDLDASLDSKTQKVEQSLETIKNTDVFRTYDAAPLLVSTTTMQRIHDILVQTAGKPEYKALLNIQDDCNVAAALGLVVAVKRHPMNTPRMYKGKDFHLQISGDRHVDKRLNEMDRFALWQRIAPPMPAGYGSYQFSKHNLIDSIVFHKNDTWYKAAHGKMVRQSAPAIMTRNMPLPKVEYKNLAPYVMASKFPNGAVAIATEGRVTPENSWVHPKAKIELKELEINKPIGIFGYYEDLTLNFKTELSNDIKILGQDLLSHKAIDISNKVHIDHNKIILSGDLIEELGTMAGEKGDKSVPGMVIKIISN
;
A
#
# COMPACT_ATOMS: atom_id res chain seq x y z
N MET A 1 -39.06 24.51 -68.55
CA MET A 1 -39.32 24.81 -67.13
C MET A 1 -38.67 23.74 -66.29
N ILE A 2 -37.64 24.09 -65.50
CA ILE A 2 -37.28 23.58 -64.16
C ILE A 2 -35.86 24.11 -63.87
N LYS A 3 -35.76 24.73 -62.70
CA LYS A 3 -34.64 25.50 -62.15
C LYS A 3 -33.44 24.61 -61.84
N LYS A 4 -32.22 25.12 -62.07
CA LYS A 4 -31.01 24.73 -61.33
C LYS A 4 -30.40 25.98 -60.72
N THR A 5 -30.55 26.10 -59.41
CA THR A 5 -29.95 27.14 -58.57
C THR A 5 -28.53 26.70 -58.19
N ILE A 6 -27.56 27.55 -58.49
CA ILE A 6 -26.15 27.43 -58.09
C ILE A 6 -26.03 27.91 -56.65
N PHE A 7 -25.45 27.09 -55.78
CA PHE A 7 -25.11 27.44 -54.40
C PHE A 7 -23.75 28.16 -54.37
N THR A 8 -23.74 29.38 -53.83
CA THR A 8 -22.55 30.18 -53.55
C THR A 8 -21.89 29.69 -52.26
N LEU A 9 -20.60 29.33 -52.31
CA LEU A 9 -19.78 29.04 -51.14
C LEU A 9 -19.45 30.34 -50.39
N PHE A 10 -19.80 30.42 -49.11
CA PHE A 10 -19.26 31.41 -48.18
C PHE A 10 -18.09 30.78 -47.43
N ALA A 11 -16.87 31.26 -47.68
CA ALA A 11 -15.70 30.96 -46.86
C ALA A 11 -15.67 31.93 -45.67
N VAL A 12 -15.93 31.42 -44.47
CA VAL A 12 -15.71 32.15 -43.21
C VAL A 12 -14.37 31.68 -42.64
N ALA A 13 -13.37 32.56 -42.68
CA ALA A 13 -12.11 32.38 -41.99
C ALA A 13 -12.32 32.63 -40.49
N ILE A 14 -12.24 31.58 -39.67
CA ILE A 14 -12.21 31.70 -38.21
C ILE A 14 -10.74 31.83 -37.80
N ILE A 15 -10.39 33.04 -37.36
CA ILE A 15 -9.14 33.34 -36.67
C ILE A 15 -9.23 32.68 -35.27
N LEU A 16 -8.58 31.53 -35.11
CA LEU A 16 -8.34 30.94 -33.80
C LEU A 16 -7.24 31.76 -33.11
N GLY A 17 -7.65 32.60 -32.16
CA GLY A 17 -6.74 33.24 -31.22
C GLY A 17 -6.03 32.17 -30.39
N CYS A 18 -4.69 32.15 -30.49
CA CYS A 18 -3.82 31.32 -29.67
C CYS A 18 -3.97 31.69 -28.19
N SER A 19 -4.63 30.83 -27.40
CA SER A 19 -4.33 30.74 -25.98
C SER A 19 -3.17 29.75 -25.81
N ASN A 20 -1.93 30.26 -25.77
CA ASN A 20 -0.78 29.47 -25.29
C ASN A 20 -0.95 29.22 -23.79
N LYS A 21 -1.71 28.18 -23.42
CA LYS A 21 -1.59 27.56 -22.10
C LYS A 21 -0.44 26.56 -22.19
N ASN A 22 0.58 26.79 -21.37
CA ASN A 22 1.75 25.92 -21.15
C ASN A 22 1.35 24.55 -20.56
N GLU A 23 0.54 23.78 -21.27
CA GLU A 23 0.11 22.44 -20.89
C GLU A 23 1.01 21.41 -21.59
N VAL A 24 1.84 20.72 -20.82
CA VAL A 24 2.82 19.74 -21.31
C VAL A 24 2.28 18.32 -21.13
N GLN A 25 2.73 17.39 -22.00
CA GLN A 25 2.42 15.95 -21.94
C GLN A 25 2.60 15.38 -20.52
N SER A 26 1.74 14.45 -20.12
CA SER A 26 1.78 13.77 -18.82
C SER A 26 3.14 13.11 -18.55
N LEU A 27 3.64 13.24 -17.31
CA LEU A 27 4.80 12.51 -16.78
C LEU A 27 4.45 11.08 -16.34
N VAL A 28 3.16 10.74 -16.25
CA VAL A 28 2.67 9.43 -15.81
C VAL A 28 2.30 8.58 -17.03
N PRO A 29 2.84 7.35 -17.17
CA PRO A 29 2.45 6.45 -18.24
C PRO A 29 0.96 6.08 -18.21
N THR A 30 0.35 5.98 -19.39
CA THR A 30 -1.04 5.51 -19.54
C THR A 30 -1.16 3.99 -19.41
N SER A 31 -0.09 3.25 -19.68
CA SER A 31 -0.03 1.80 -19.53
C SER A 31 -0.18 1.38 -18.07
N VAL A 32 -1.04 0.40 -17.83
CA VAL A 32 -1.27 -0.20 -16.51
C VAL A 32 0.01 -0.79 -15.93
N GLY A 33 0.20 -0.63 -14.61
CA GLY A 33 1.36 -1.16 -13.90
C GLY A 33 1.34 -2.69 -13.75
N SER A 34 2.53 -3.29 -13.76
CA SER A 34 2.68 -4.73 -13.54
C SER A 34 2.64 -5.12 -12.06
N SER A 35 2.81 -4.17 -11.14
CA SER A 35 2.90 -4.42 -9.70
C SER A 35 1.73 -5.24 -9.14
N PRO A 36 2.00 -6.19 -8.23
CA PRO A 36 0.97 -7.06 -7.67
C PRO A 36 0.31 -6.45 -6.43
N ASN A 37 -0.15 -5.20 -6.52
CA ASN A 37 -0.94 -4.60 -5.46
C ASN A 37 -2.36 -5.15 -5.46
N TYR A 38 -3.03 -5.06 -4.33
CA TYR A 38 -4.45 -5.38 -4.25
C TYR A 38 -5.19 -4.49 -3.27
N TRP A 39 -6.49 -4.36 -3.52
CA TRP A 39 -7.44 -3.92 -2.51
C TRP A 39 -8.13 -5.13 -1.90
N CYS A 40 -8.22 -5.17 -0.58
CA CYS A 40 -8.69 -6.32 0.19
C CYS A 40 -9.92 -5.95 1.01
N THR A 41 -10.94 -6.82 0.94
CA THR A 41 -12.24 -6.60 1.58
C THR A 41 -12.17 -6.54 3.11
N TRP A 42 -11.08 -7.00 3.74
CA TRP A 42 -11.04 -7.34 5.17
C TRP A 42 -11.53 -6.24 6.12
N TYR A 43 -11.11 -4.97 5.94
CA TYR A 43 -11.55 -3.90 6.85
C TYR A 43 -13.02 -3.57 6.66
N TRP A 44 -13.45 -3.45 5.41
CA TRP A 44 -14.84 -3.14 5.09
C TRP A 44 -15.75 -4.28 5.56
N GLN A 45 -15.38 -5.52 5.26
CA GLN A 45 -16.06 -6.72 5.74
C GLN A 45 -16.20 -6.74 7.28
N ASN A 46 -15.16 -6.38 8.02
CA ASN A 46 -15.23 -6.27 9.48
C ASN A 46 -16.14 -5.13 9.95
N TYR A 47 -16.18 -4.02 9.22
CA TYR A 47 -17.02 -2.88 9.53
C TYR A 47 -18.51 -3.17 9.30
N LEU A 48 -18.84 -4.09 8.37
CA LEU A 48 -20.20 -4.57 8.10
C LEU A 48 -20.80 -5.46 9.21
N ILE A 49 -19.99 -5.93 10.17
CA ILE A 49 -20.50 -6.74 11.29
C ILE A 49 -21.59 -5.95 12.04
N LEU A 50 -22.75 -6.59 12.20
CA LEU A 50 -23.98 -6.00 12.75
C LEU A 50 -24.59 -4.83 11.94
N LYS A 51 -24.11 -4.58 10.72
CA LYS A 51 -24.67 -3.62 9.75
C LYS A 51 -24.89 -2.21 10.31
N GLY A 52 -23.90 -1.67 11.03
CA GLY A 52 -23.94 -0.30 11.56
C GLY A 52 -24.84 -0.11 12.80
N LYS A 53 -25.35 -1.19 13.41
CA LYS A 53 -26.07 -1.09 14.69
C LYS A 53 -25.18 -0.51 15.79
N GLU A 54 -25.82 0.16 16.75
CA GLU A 54 -25.14 0.63 17.96
C GLU A 54 -24.45 -0.53 18.70
N VAL A 55 -23.22 -0.29 19.14
CA VAL A 55 -22.41 -1.31 19.79
C VAL A 55 -22.80 -1.43 21.25
N THR A 56 -23.45 -2.53 21.59
CA THR A 56 -23.79 -2.88 22.98
C THR A 56 -22.72 -3.74 23.65
N ASN A 57 -22.01 -4.57 22.88
CA ASN A 57 -20.88 -5.38 23.33
C ASN A 57 -19.64 -5.13 22.44
N PRO A 58 -18.58 -4.47 22.96
CA PRO A 58 -17.37 -4.16 22.19
C PRO A 58 -16.34 -5.30 22.17
N ASP A 59 -16.62 -6.48 22.74
CA ASP A 59 -15.62 -7.55 22.81
C ASP A 59 -15.39 -8.22 21.46
N ALA A 60 -14.27 -7.85 20.83
CA ALA A 60 -13.84 -8.38 19.54
C ALA A 60 -13.64 -9.91 19.53
N ARG A 61 -13.44 -10.56 20.69
CA ARG A 61 -13.32 -12.03 20.76
C ARG A 61 -14.64 -12.76 20.65
N THR A 62 -15.76 -12.05 20.80
CA THR A 62 -17.10 -12.68 20.81
C THR A 62 -18.02 -12.14 19.73
N VAL A 63 -17.95 -10.85 19.42
CA VAL A 63 -18.86 -10.19 18.47
C VAL A 63 -18.19 -9.95 17.12
N TYR A 64 -16.95 -9.45 17.14
CA TYR A 64 -16.22 -9.03 15.93
C TYR A 64 -15.19 -10.08 15.53
N THR A 65 -15.65 -11.32 15.41
CA THR A 65 -14.82 -12.49 15.10
C THR A 65 -14.60 -12.66 13.60
N ASN A 66 -13.65 -13.52 13.23
CA ASN A 66 -13.46 -13.90 11.85
C ASN A 66 -14.70 -14.56 11.25
N GLU A 67 -15.42 -15.39 12.03
CA GLU A 67 -16.73 -15.97 11.67
C GLU A 67 -17.73 -14.87 11.33
N ALA A 68 -17.90 -13.88 12.21
CA ALA A 68 -18.85 -12.80 11.99
C ALA A 68 -18.49 -11.93 10.78
N ALA A 69 -17.20 -11.66 10.57
CA ALA A 69 -16.72 -10.96 9.38
C ALA A 69 -17.09 -11.72 8.11
N ARG A 70 -16.92 -13.05 8.07
CA ARG A 70 -17.20 -13.88 6.87
C ARG A 70 -18.64 -13.76 6.39
N GLU A 71 -19.60 -13.57 7.29
CA GLU A 71 -21.01 -13.41 6.94
C GLU A 71 -21.31 -12.09 6.20
N GLY A 72 -20.37 -11.14 6.24
CA GLY A 72 -20.45 -9.89 5.47
C GLY A 72 -20.05 -10.02 3.99
N VAL A 73 -19.56 -11.18 3.55
CA VAL A 73 -19.10 -11.42 2.17
C VAL A 73 -20.17 -12.18 1.40
N ASN A 74 -20.81 -11.53 0.43
CA ASN A 74 -21.81 -12.15 -0.44
C ASN A 74 -21.98 -11.34 -1.74
N GLU A 75 -22.84 -11.82 -2.62
CA GLU A 75 -23.13 -11.21 -3.92
C GLU A 75 -23.52 -9.72 -3.81
N GLU A 76 -24.35 -9.35 -2.84
CA GLU A 76 -24.81 -7.96 -2.68
C GLU A 76 -23.68 -7.05 -2.18
N THR A 77 -22.91 -7.48 -1.18
CA THR A 77 -21.84 -6.64 -0.64
C THR A 77 -20.67 -6.47 -1.61
N ILE A 78 -20.47 -7.42 -2.54
CA ILE A 78 -19.41 -7.34 -3.57
C ILE A 78 -19.92 -6.66 -4.85
N PHE A 79 -21.06 -7.08 -5.39
CA PHE A 79 -21.56 -6.73 -6.72
C PHE A 79 -22.86 -5.91 -6.72
N GLY A 80 -23.45 -5.63 -5.56
CA GLY A 80 -24.66 -4.79 -5.42
C GLY A 80 -24.45 -3.37 -5.94
N GLN A 81 -25.47 -2.52 -5.85
CA GLN A 81 -25.36 -1.14 -6.35
C GLN A 81 -24.21 -0.36 -5.69
N ASP A 82 -24.10 -0.50 -4.37
CA ASP A 82 -23.03 0.08 -3.54
C ASP A 82 -21.94 -0.95 -3.18
N GLY A 83 -21.85 -2.02 -3.97
CA GLY A 83 -20.93 -3.13 -3.73
C GLY A 83 -19.46 -2.70 -3.80
N MET A 84 -18.62 -3.32 -2.97
CA MET A 84 -17.20 -2.97 -2.82
C MET A 84 -16.45 -2.94 -4.17
N ALA A 85 -16.74 -3.90 -5.07
CA ALA A 85 -16.09 -3.98 -6.38
C ALA A 85 -16.50 -2.86 -7.34
N LYS A 86 -17.66 -2.20 -7.11
CA LYS A 86 -18.14 -1.08 -7.93
C LYS A 86 -17.73 0.29 -7.39
N VAL A 87 -17.44 0.40 -6.10
CA VAL A 87 -17.15 1.69 -5.44
C VAL A 87 -15.65 1.95 -5.35
N MET A 88 -14.84 0.92 -5.05
CA MET A 88 -13.42 1.15 -4.74
C MET A 88 -12.57 1.48 -5.98
N LEU A 89 -11.56 2.33 -5.77
CA LEU A 89 -10.49 2.67 -6.73
C LEU A 89 -10.96 3.09 -8.14
N PRO A 90 -11.97 3.98 -8.28
CA PRO A 90 -12.62 4.25 -9.56
C PRO A 90 -11.66 4.69 -10.69
N ARG A 91 -10.45 5.17 -10.37
CA ARG A 91 -9.44 5.63 -11.35
C ARG A 91 -8.39 4.58 -11.68
N THR A 92 -8.07 3.66 -10.75
CA THR A 92 -6.91 2.77 -10.86
C THR A 92 -7.20 1.30 -10.58
N ARG A 93 -8.46 0.84 -10.61
CA ARG A 93 -8.81 -0.59 -10.51
C ARG A 93 -7.93 -1.50 -11.36
N SER A 94 -7.55 -1.06 -12.55
CA SER A 94 -6.69 -1.82 -13.46
C SER A 94 -5.32 -2.17 -12.88
N ASP A 95 -4.84 -1.39 -11.90
CA ASP A 95 -3.53 -1.54 -11.27
C ASP A 95 -3.59 -2.35 -9.96
N TYR A 96 -4.79 -2.78 -9.54
CA TYR A 96 -5.03 -3.55 -8.32
C TYR A 96 -5.79 -4.84 -8.61
N TYR A 97 -5.40 -5.93 -7.97
CA TYR A 97 -6.29 -7.07 -7.82
C TYR A 97 -7.40 -6.75 -6.81
N PHE A 98 -8.59 -7.28 -7.04
CA PHE A 98 -9.66 -7.29 -6.05
C PHE A 98 -9.56 -8.58 -5.24
N VAL A 99 -8.99 -8.49 -4.04
CA VAL A 99 -8.85 -9.66 -3.16
C VAL A 99 -10.06 -9.75 -2.25
N ILE A 100 -10.87 -10.79 -2.45
CA ILE A 100 -11.88 -11.17 -1.47
C ILE A 100 -11.15 -11.95 -0.39
N ASP A 101 -11.12 -11.35 0.80
CA ASP A 101 -10.47 -11.95 1.96
C ASP A 101 -11.29 -13.15 2.49
N HIS A 102 -11.02 -13.60 3.70
CA HIS A 102 -11.69 -14.76 4.28
C HIS A 102 -13.22 -14.65 4.21
N GLY A 103 -13.90 -15.62 3.58
CA GLY A 103 -15.37 -15.69 3.55
C GLY A 103 -16.00 -16.04 2.21
N TRP A 104 -15.23 -16.12 1.13
CA TRP A 104 -15.75 -16.51 -0.19
C TRP A 104 -15.89 -18.03 -0.38
N GLN A 105 -15.14 -18.82 0.41
CA GLN A 105 -15.16 -20.28 0.35
C GLN A 105 -16.40 -20.87 1.00
N ASP A 106 -16.80 -22.06 0.55
CA ASP A 106 -17.84 -22.87 1.17
C ASP A 106 -17.49 -23.19 2.63
N LYS A 107 -18.25 -22.57 3.54
CA LYS A 107 -17.99 -22.60 4.99
C LYS A 107 -18.31 -23.96 5.61
N ARG A 108 -18.95 -24.87 4.86
CA ARG A 108 -19.36 -26.21 5.32
C ARG A 108 -18.25 -27.24 5.15
N ILE A 109 -17.24 -26.94 4.33
CA ILE A 109 -16.08 -27.81 4.12
C ILE A 109 -15.12 -27.66 5.31
N LYS A 110 -14.88 -28.75 6.02
CA LYS A 110 -14.02 -28.78 7.22
C LYS A 110 -12.55 -29.11 6.90
N ASP A 111 -12.29 -29.79 5.79
CA ASP A 111 -10.96 -30.22 5.39
C ASP A 111 -10.13 -29.04 4.83
N ASN A 112 -8.80 -29.11 4.98
CA ASN A 112 -7.82 -28.15 4.45
C ASN A 112 -8.04 -26.68 4.83
N THR A 113 -8.71 -26.38 5.94
CA THR A 113 -8.69 -25.09 6.66
C THR A 113 -8.83 -23.82 5.81
N PHE A 114 -9.63 -23.90 4.73
CA PHE A 114 -9.97 -22.86 3.73
C PHE A 114 -9.11 -22.78 2.44
N PHE A 115 -8.30 -23.80 2.16
CA PHE A 115 -7.58 -23.94 0.88
C PHE A 115 -8.25 -24.99 -0.01
N THR A 116 -9.45 -24.70 -0.50
CA THR A 116 -10.28 -25.66 -1.27
C THR A 116 -10.60 -25.22 -2.69
N LEU A 117 -10.54 -23.91 -2.95
CA LEU A 117 -11.03 -23.29 -4.19
C LEU A 117 -12.49 -23.65 -4.54
N ILE A 118 -13.31 -23.87 -3.51
CA ILE A 118 -14.74 -24.10 -3.66
C ILE A 118 -15.48 -22.91 -3.07
N MET A 119 -16.17 -22.16 -3.94
CA MET A 119 -16.98 -21.00 -3.57
C MET A 119 -18.26 -21.39 -2.84
N ASP A 120 -18.65 -20.60 -1.85
CA ASP A 120 -19.96 -20.73 -1.20
C ASP A 120 -21.08 -20.30 -2.15
N THR A 121 -22.00 -21.22 -2.44
CA THR A 121 -23.10 -21.00 -3.39
C THR A 121 -24.32 -20.35 -2.76
N LEU A 122 -24.39 -20.27 -1.42
CA LEU A 122 -25.44 -19.52 -0.74
C LEU A 122 -25.11 -18.04 -0.70
N ASP A 123 -23.83 -17.71 -0.51
CA ASP A 123 -23.36 -16.32 -0.54
C ASP A 123 -23.28 -15.75 -1.97
N PHE A 124 -23.06 -16.62 -2.97
CA PHE A 124 -22.98 -16.25 -4.39
C PHE A 124 -23.90 -17.12 -5.28
N PRO A 125 -25.24 -16.99 -5.13
CA PRO A 125 -26.20 -17.85 -5.81
C PRO A 125 -26.16 -17.74 -7.33
N ARG A 126 -25.73 -16.59 -7.90
CA ARG A 126 -25.60 -16.45 -9.36
C ARG A 126 -24.63 -17.43 -10.00
N TYR A 127 -23.70 -18.02 -9.26
CA TYR A 127 -22.74 -18.99 -9.80
C TYR A 127 -23.11 -20.44 -9.43
N ALA A 128 -24.19 -20.67 -8.68
CA ALA A 128 -24.50 -21.98 -8.11
C ALA A 128 -24.69 -23.10 -9.16
N TYR A 129 -25.16 -22.74 -10.36
CA TYR A 129 -25.39 -23.67 -11.47
C TYR A 129 -24.11 -24.15 -12.18
N LEU A 130 -22.95 -23.55 -11.87
CA LEU A 130 -21.67 -23.88 -12.48
C LEU A 130 -20.88 -24.89 -11.66
N GLU A 131 -19.96 -25.61 -12.30
CA GLU A 131 -18.95 -26.45 -11.64
C GLU A 131 -17.90 -25.58 -10.90
N PRO A 132 -17.20 -26.10 -9.86
CA PRO A 132 -16.33 -25.28 -9.00
C PRO A 132 -15.32 -24.38 -9.72
N LYS A 133 -14.57 -24.92 -10.69
CA LYS A 133 -13.60 -24.13 -11.47
C LYS A 133 -14.26 -23.07 -12.37
N GLU A 134 -15.47 -23.34 -12.87
CA GLU A 134 -16.23 -22.39 -13.69
C GLU A 134 -16.80 -21.25 -12.84
N ARG A 135 -17.17 -21.50 -11.58
CA ARG A 135 -17.62 -20.44 -10.64
C ARG A 135 -16.55 -19.36 -10.48
N ILE A 136 -15.32 -19.77 -10.19
CA ILE A 136 -14.20 -18.85 -9.99
C ILE A 136 -13.86 -18.12 -11.30
N LYS A 137 -13.89 -18.83 -12.44
CA LYS A 137 -13.68 -18.21 -13.76
C LYS A 137 -14.72 -17.14 -14.09
N GLN A 138 -16.00 -17.42 -13.83
CA GLN A 138 -17.07 -16.46 -14.08
C GLN A 138 -16.94 -15.26 -13.14
N MET A 139 -16.68 -15.48 -11.84
CA MET A 139 -16.46 -14.38 -10.90
C MET A 139 -15.25 -13.51 -11.26
N ASN A 140 -14.15 -14.11 -11.72
CA ASN A 140 -12.99 -13.36 -12.22
C ASN A 140 -13.36 -12.51 -13.43
N SER A 141 -14.18 -13.05 -14.35
CA SER A 141 -14.66 -12.33 -15.53
C SER A 141 -15.53 -11.13 -15.13
N ASP A 142 -16.43 -11.32 -14.17
CA ASP A 142 -17.31 -10.26 -13.65
C ASP A 142 -16.50 -9.16 -12.93
N ILE A 143 -15.47 -9.53 -12.15
CA ILE A 143 -14.55 -8.58 -11.51
C ILE A 143 -13.73 -7.80 -12.54
N LYS A 144 -13.18 -8.47 -13.57
CA LYS A 144 -12.45 -7.81 -14.67
C LYS A 144 -13.36 -6.88 -15.47
N ALA A 145 -14.63 -7.24 -15.67
CA ALA A 145 -15.62 -6.38 -16.34
C ALA A 145 -15.89 -5.07 -15.57
N LEU A 146 -15.64 -5.03 -14.26
CA LEU A 146 -15.70 -3.81 -13.43
C LEU A 146 -14.41 -2.97 -13.49
N GLY A 147 -13.43 -3.38 -14.29
CA GLY A 147 -12.16 -2.67 -14.54
C GLY A 147 -11.00 -3.09 -13.64
N TRP A 148 -11.18 -4.08 -12.76
CA TRP A 148 -10.10 -4.60 -11.91
C TRP A 148 -9.07 -5.38 -12.71
N LYS A 149 -7.82 -5.40 -12.22
CA LYS A 149 -6.75 -6.24 -12.78
C LYS A 149 -7.15 -7.71 -12.85
N GLY A 150 -7.84 -8.17 -11.81
CA GLY A 150 -8.43 -9.50 -11.71
C GLY A 150 -8.88 -9.81 -10.28
N LEU A 151 -9.54 -10.94 -10.12
CA LEU A 151 -9.87 -11.50 -8.82
C LEU A 151 -8.62 -12.10 -8.17
N GLY A 152 -8.35 -11.72 -6.93
CA GLY A 152 -7.39 -12.38 -6.05
C GLY A 152 -8.10 -13.17 -4.96
N LEU A 153 -7.50 -14.28 -4.53
CA LEU A 153 -8.13 -15.22 -3.60
C LEU A 153 -7.34 -15.30 -2.29
N TRP A 154 -8.02 -15.08 -1.17
CA TRP A 154 -7.50 -15.45 0.14
C TRP A 154 -7.68 -16.95 0.39
N VAL A 155 -6.64 -17.63 0.87
CA VAL A 155 -6.64 -19.05 1.22
C VAL A 155 -5.79 -19.29 2.47
N ARG A 156 -6.03 -20.41 3.16
CA ARG A 156 -5.25 -20.86 4.31
C ARG A 156 -5.30 -22.38 4.41
N GLY A 157 -4.19 -23.03 4.73
CA GLY A 157 -4.14 -24.48 4.92
C GLY A 157 -2.90 -25.12 4.30
N ASN A 158 -2.78 -26.44 4.46
CA ASN A 158 -1.66 -27.24 3.92
C ASN A 158 -2.18 -28.34 3.00
N PRO A 159 -2.67 -28.02 1.79
CA PRO A 159 -3.08 -29.03 0.82
C PRO A 159 -1.94 -30.01 0.53
N THR A 160 -2.30 -31.24 0.16
CA THR A 160 -1.34 -32.18 -0.43
C THR A 160 -0.82 -31.66 -1.77
N GLU A 161 0.32 -32.18 -2.23
CA GLU A 161 0.89 -31.78 -3.52
C GLU A 161 -0.09 -31.94 -4.69
N ASN A 162 -0.86 -33.03 -4.71
CA ASN A 162 -1.88 -33.29 -5.73
C ASN A 162 -3.02 -32.27 -5.69
N GLU A 163 -3.49 -31.91 -4.50
CA GLU A 163 -4.51 -30.87 -4.35
C GLU A 163 -3.97 -29.50 -4.78
N MET A 164 -2.75 -29.16 -4.38
CA MET A 164 -2.10 -27.93 -4.77
C MET A 164 -1.97 -27.83 -6.30
N ARG A 165 -1.59 -28.92 -6.97
CA ARG A 165 -1.53 -28.97 -8.44
C ARG A 165 -2.88 -28.71 -9.07
N LYS A 166 -3.92 -29.39 -8.61
CA LYS A 166 -5.31 -29.17 -9.04
C LYS A 166 -5.71 -27.69 -8.88
N PHE A 167 -5.38 -27.06 -7.75
CA PHE A 167 -5.74 -25.67 -7.48
C PHE A 167 -4.99 -24.69 -8.39
N VAL A 168 -3.70 -24.91 -8.66
CA VAL A 168 -2.94 -24.09 -9.62
C VAL A 168 -3.49 -24.26 -11.04
N GLU A 169 -3.87 -25.47 -11.46
CA GLU A 169 -4.51 -25.73 -12.75
C GLU A 169 -5.86 -25.05 -12.87
N TRP A 170 -6.68 -25.07 -11.81
CA TRP A 170 -7.96 -24.37 -11.76
C TRP A 170 -7.77 -22.86 -11.84
N SER A 171 -6.81 -22.29 -11.11
CA SER A 171 -6.47 -20.88 -11.19
C SER A 171 -6.00 -20.48 -12.59
N LYS A 172 -5.15 -21.29 -13.24
CA LYS A 172 -4.73 -21.09 -14.62
C LYS A 172 -5.91 -21.08 -15.57
N TYR A 173 -6.79 -22.06 -15.45
CA TYR A 173 -8.00 -22.17 -16.27
C TYR A 173 -8.96 -20.98 -16.07
N ALA A 174 -9.11 -20.51 -14.83
CA ALA A 174 -9.97 -19.39 -14.46
C ALA A 174 -9.33 -18.01 -14.68
N GLY A 175 -8.03 -17.94 -14.98
CA GLY A 175 -7.26 -16.70 -15.12
C GLY A 175 -7.06 -15.94 -13.81
N ILE A 176 -6.98 -16.65 -12.68
CA ILE A 176 -6.69 -16.09 -11.34
C ILE A 176 -5.19 -15.90 -11.21
N GLU A 177 -4.75 -14.67 -11.03
CA GLU A 177 -3.32 -14.31 -11.04
C GLU A 177 -2.78 -13.95 -9.65
N TYR A 178 -3.58 -14.07 -8.59
CA TYR A 178 -3.16 -13.69 -7.24
C TYR A 178 -3.75 -14.59 -6.15
N TRP A 179 -2.89 -15.16 -5.31
CA TRP A 179 -3.27 -15.83 -4.07
C TRP A 179 -2.63 -15.15 -2.85
N LYS A 180 -3.46 -14.82 -1.85
CA LYS A 180 -3.04 -14.46 -0.50
C LYS A 180 -3.13 -15.71 0.39
N ILE A 181 -1.98 -16.30 0.74
CA ILE A 181 -1.84 -17.52 1.54
C ILE A 181 -1.60 -17.14 3.00
N ASP A 182 -2.68 -17.10 3.77
CA ASP A 182 -2.73 -16.59 5.15
C ASP A 182 -2.46 -17.70 6.18
N GLY A 183 -1.27 -18.27 6.07
CA GLY A 183 -0.80 -19.41 6.86
C GLY A 183 -0.93 -20.75 6.13
N GLY A 184 0.14 -21.55 6.22
CA GLY A 184 0.28 -22.82 5.51
C GLY A 184 1.18 -22.74 4.27
N ASP A 185 1.42 -23.88 3.64
CA ASP A 185 2.35 -24.07 2.51
C ASP A 185 3.82 -23.65 2.77
N THR A 186 4.23 -23.47 4.03
CA THR A 186 5.61 -23.04 4.36
C THR A 186 6.60 -24.19 4.61
N GLN A 187 6.15 -25.44 4.60
CA GLN A 187 7.02 -26.60 4.85
C GLN A 187 7.67 -27.10 3.56
N HIS A 188 6.89 -27.19 2.48
CA HIS A 188 7.33 -27.74 1.20
C HIS A 188 7.26 -26.72 0.06
N PHE A 189 6.53 -25.60 0.24
CA PHE A 189 6.26 -24.59 -0.78
C PHE A 189 5.74 -25.24 -2.08
N TYR A 190 4.73 -26.11 -1.94
CA TYR A 190 4.14 -26.79 -3.08
C TYR A 190 3.52 -25.80 -4.05
N ALA A 191 2.86 -24.74 -3.58
CA ALA A 191 2.26 -23.75 -4.46
C ALA A 191 3.36 -23.11 -5.33
N SER A 192 4.45 -22.66 -4.70
CA SER A 192 5.58 -22.03 -5.39
C SER A 192 6.25 -22.95 -6.40
N LYS A 193 6.52 -24.21 -6.05
CA LYS A 193 7.12 -25.19 -6.97
C LYS A 193 6.20 -25.42 -8.17
N ILE A 194 4.94 -25.72 -7.92
CA ILE A 194 4.00 -26.08 -8.98
C ILE A 194 3.67 -24.88 -9.87
N LYS A 195 3.45 -23.67 -9.32
CA LYS A 195 3.21 -22.48 -10.17
C LYS A 195 4.37 -22.21 -11.12
N ASN A 196 5.62 -22.42 -10.70
CA ASN A 196 6.77 -22.20 -11.57
C ASN A 196 6.77 -23.16 -12.76
N ASP A 197 6.29 -24.39 -12.55
CA ASP A 197 6.22 -25.40 -13.61
C ASP A 197 5.05 -25.14 -14.59
N ILE A 198 3.86 -24.80 -14.09
CA ILE A 198 2.64 -24.82 -14.92
C ILE A 198 1.95 -23.46 -15.09
N TYR A 199 2.16 -22.49 -14.21
CA TYR A 199 1.51 -21.18 -14.27
C TYR A 199 2.33 -20.06 -13.58
N PRO A 200 3.48 -19.68 -14.15
CA PRO A 200 4.41 -18.76 -13.50
C PRO A 200 3.85 -17.34 -13.29
N GLN A 201 2.78 -16.98 -14.00
CA GLN A 201 2.07 -15.70 -13.87
C GLN A 201 1.26 -15.59 -12.58
N LEU A 202 0.88 -16.70 -11.93
CA LEU A 202 0.22 -16.67 -10.63
C LEU A 202 1.17 -16.06 -9.60
N THR A 203 0.76 -14.97 -8.98
CA THR A 203 1.49 -14.34 -7.87
C THR A 203 1.06 -14.97 -6.55
N LEU A 204 2.03 -15.44 -5.79
CA LEU A 204 1.82 -15.96 -4.44
C LEU A 204 2.29 -14.95 -3.40
N GLU A 205 1.39 -14.59 -2.49
CA GLU A 205 1.70 -13.87 -1.27
C GLU A 205 1.64 -14.81 -0.07
N HIS A 206 2.77 -15.03 0.60
CA HIS A 206 2.80 -15.78 1.86
C HIS A 206 2.91 -14.87 3.08
N ILE A 207 2.37 -15.40 4.17
CA ILE A 207 2.27 -14.74 5.46
C ILE A 207 2.80 -15.68 6.54
N THR A 208 3.63 -15.14 7.43
CA THR A 208 3.97 -15.83 8.69
C THR A 208 3.22 -15.26 9.90
N GLY A 209 2.68 -14.03 9.82
CA GLY A 209 1.91 -13.36 10.87
C GLY A 209 2.78 -12.75 11.99
N ALA A 210 2.62 -11.45 12.28
CA ALA A 210 3.49 -10.72 13.21
C ALA A 210 2.84 -10.27 14.53
N GLY A 211 1.53 -10.49 14.71
CA GLY A 211 0.74 -9.88 15.79
C GLY A 211 0.53 -8.38 15.59
N PRO A 212 -0.37 -7.70 16.33
CA PRO A 212 -0.83 -6.33 16.04
C PRO A 212 0.16 -5.20 16.39
N VAL A 213 1.14 -5.47 17.25
CA VAL A 213 2.18 -4.53 17.70
C VAL A 213 3.50 -5.28 17.83
N ASN A 214 4.63 -4.60 17.65
CA ASN A 214 5.95 -5.21 17.87
C ASN A 214 6.19 -5.50 19.38
N PRO A 215 7.00 -6.52 19.73
CA PRO A 215 7.32 -6.87 21.12
C PRO A 215 7.82 -5.70 21.98
N LYS A 216 7.73 -5.85 23.31
CA LYS A 216 8.17 -4.87 24.33
C LYS A 216 7.43 -3.51 24.27
N TRP A 217 6.30 -3.44 23.56
CA TRP A 217 5.54 -2.20 23.31
C TRP A 217 5.07 -1.47 24.58
N ASP A 218 4.91 -2.16 25.70
CA ASP A 218 4.49 -1.60 26.99
C ASP A 218 5.65 -1.16 27.89
N ILE A 219 6.89 -1.46 27.52
CA ILE A 219 8.08 -1.11 28.30
C ILE A 219 8.46 0.35 27.98
N PRO A 220 8.51 1.26 28.97
CA PRO A 220 8.89 2.65 28.74
C PRO A 220 10.39 2.82 28.52
N ASN A 221 10.79 3.96 27.96
CA ASN A 221 12.17 4.45 27.88
C ASN A 221 13.16 3.57 27.07
N LEU A 222 12.66 2.64 26.24
CA LEU A 222 13.51 1.97 25.25
C LEU A 222 13.82 2.90 24.09
N SER A 223 15.04 2.82 23.56
CA SER A 223 15.46 3.54 22.34
C SER A 223 15.02 2.85 21.04
N LEU A 224 14.49 1.63 21.13
CA LEU A 224 14.07 0.79 20.00
C LEU A 224 13.04 -0.27 20.46
N TYR A 225 12.05 -0.53 19.62
CA TYR A 225 11.02 -1.58 19.74
C TYR A 225 11.11 -2.49 18.51
N PRO A 226 12.04 -3.47 18.51
CA PRO A 226 12.29 -4.33 17.36
C PRO A 226 11.08 -5.19 17.03
N SER A 227 10.87 -5.51 15.75
CA SER A 227 9.80 -6.40 15.34
C SER A 227 10.15 -7.87 15.56
N VAL A 228 9.18 -8.75 15.28
CA VAL A 228 9.37 -10.20 15.29
C VAL A 228 10.32 -10.70 14.18
N TYR A 229 10.71 -9.83 13.25
CA TYR A 229 11.63 -10.15 12.16
C TYR A 229 13.08 -9.77 12.48
N SER A 230 13.36 -9.10 13.60
CA SER A 230 14.73 -8.75 14.01
C SER A 230 15.54 -9.98 14.42
N SER A 231 16.75 -10.14 13.87
CA SER A 231 17.74 -11.08 14.40
C SER A 231 18.34 -10.56 15.73
N LYS A 232 18.96 -11.45 16.51
CA LYS A 232 19.43 -11.20 17.89
C LYS A 232 20.45 -10.04 18.02
N GLU A 233 21.15 -9.66 16.94
CA GLU A 233 22.29 -8.73 16.97
C GLU A 233 21.91 -7.24 17.09
N MET A 234 20.63 -6.86 17.01
CA MET A 234 20.22 -5.44 17.03
C MET A 234 19.59 -4.95 18.33
N VAL A 235 19.45 -5.81 19.34
CA VAL A 235 18.80 -5.47 20.61
C VAL A 235 19.80 -5.67 21.74
N SER A 236 20.53 -4.63 22.10
CA SER A 236 21.51 -4.62 23.21
C SER A 236 20.85 -4.67 24.60
N GLN A 237 19.86 -5.54 24.80
CA GLN A 237 19.21 -5.76 26.08
C GLN A 237 18.94 -7.24 26.27
N ASP A 238 19.39 -7.77 27.41
CA ASP A 238 19.09 -9.13 27.86
C ASP A 238 17.58 -9.40 27.73
N LEU A 239 17.27 -10.39 26.93
CA LEU A 239 15.92 -10.82 26.63
C LEU A 239 15.47 -11.73 27.79
N ASP A 240 14.56 -11.24 28.63
CA ASP A 240 13.99 -12.04 29.72
C ASP A 240 13.21 -13.26 29.18
N ALA A 241 13.17 -14.32 29.99
CA ALA A 241 12.82 -15.71 29.69
C ALA A 241 11.37 -15.98 29.17
N SER A 242 10.60 -14.95 28.85
CA SER A 242 9.28 -15.06 28.21
C SER A 242 9.32 -15.13 26.68
N LEU A 243 10.52 -15.18 26.08
CA LEU A 243 10.76 -15.24 24.64
C LEU A 243 11.65 -16.43 24.26
N ASP A 244 11.21 -17.64 24.57
CA ASP A 244 11.91 -18.87 24.18
C ASP A 244 11.54 -19.37 22.76
N SER A 245 11.41 -18.46 21.79
CA SER A 245 11.17 -18.83 20.37
C SER A 245 11.79 -17.88 19.33
N LYS A 246 12.75 -17.03 19.74
CA LYS A 246 13.28 -15.89 18.94
C LYS A 246 14.33 -16.22 17.85
N THR A 247 14.33 -17.42 17.28
CA THR A 247 15.04 -17.74 16.02
C THR A 247 14.09 -18.21 14.93
N GLN A 248 13.09 -19.02 15.28
CA GLN A 248 12.18 -19.66 14.32
C GLN A 248 11.41 -18.66 13.44
N LYS A 249 10.97 -17.52 13.97
CA LYS A 249 10.17 -16.55 13.19
C LYS A 249 10.96 -15.83 12.12
N VAL A 250 12.20 -15.45 12.46
CA VAL A 250 13.13 -14.80 11.54
C VAL A 250 13.47 -15.79 10.43
N GLU A 251 13.90 -16.99 10.80
CA GLU A 251 14.23 -18.07 9.87
C GLU A 251 13.05 -18.41 8.95
N GLN A 252 11.85 -18.62 9.51
CA GLN A 252 10.64 -18.91 8.74
C GLN A 252 10.32 -17.78 7.74
N SER A 253 10.47 -16.52 8.16
CA SER A 253 10.17 -15.37 7.31
C SER A 253 11.19 -15.22 6.20
N LEU A 254 12.48 -15.34 6.50
CA LEU A 254 13.56 -15.33 5.53
C LEU A 254 13.44 -16.50 4.53
N GLU A 255 13.10 -17.69 4.99
CA GLU A 255 12.85 -18.84 4.14
C GLU A 255 11.63 -18.62 3.23
N THR A 256 10.57 -18.03 3.77
CA THR A 256 9.39 -17.65 2.98
C THR A 256 9.77 -16.64 1.88
N ILE A 257 10.53 -15.59 2.21
CA ILE A 257 10.98 -14.55 1.27
C ILE A 257 11.81 -15.14 0.11
N LYS A 258 12.57 -16.22 0.33
CA LYS A 258 13.28 -16.94 -0.74
C LYS A 258 12.36 -17.74 -1.66
N ASN A 259 11.24 -18.22 -1.13
CA ASN A 259 10.39 -19.21 -1.78
C ASN A 259 9.05 -18.66 -2.30
N THR A 260 8.76 -17.37 -2.15
CA THR A 260 7.50 -16.75 -2.63
C THR A 260 7.75 -15.57 -3.57
N ASP A 261 6.68 -15.06 -4.21
CA ASP A 261 6.74 -13.85 -5.04
C ASP A 261 6.55 -12.60 -4.19
N VAL A 262 5.72 -12.68 -3.15
CA VAL A 262 5.39 -11.58 -2.24
C VAL A 262 5.38 -12.07 -0.80
N PHE A 263 6.06 -11.37 0.10
CA PHE A 263 6.03 -11.62 1.54
C PHE A 263 5.31 -10.48 2.25
N ARG A 264 4.27 -10.79 3.02
CA ARG A 264 3.48 -9.78 3.69
C ARG A 264 3.86 -9.58 5.15
N THR A 265 4.05 -8.32 5.52
CA THR A 265 4.19 -7.88 6.90
C THR A 265 2.85 -7.32 7.42
N TYR A 266 2.19 -8.07 8.30
CA TYR A 266 0.96 -7.68 9.01
C TYR A 266 0.85 -8.53 10.31
N ASP A 267 0.02 -8.24 11.30
CA ASP A 267 -1.06 -7.25 11.41
C ASP A 267 -0.57 -5.99 12.13
N ALA A 268 -1.05 -4.81 11.82
CA ALA A 268 -0.62 -3.60 12.52
C ALA A 268 -1.85 -2.84 13.04
N ALA A 269 -1.82 -2.50 14.32
CA ALA A 269 -2.92 -1.81 14.98
C ALA A 269 -3.04 -0.34 14.46
N PRO A 270 -4.25 0.23 14.35
CA PRO A 270 -4.49 1.43 13.54
C PRO A 270 -3.72 2.67 13.97
N LEU A 271 -3.65 2.98 15.27
CA LEU A 271 -3.03 4.23 15.74
C LEU A 271 -1.52 4.28 15.55
N LEU A 272 -0.84 3.14 15.38
CA LEU A 272 0.63 3.08 15.21
C LEU A 272 1.03 2.31 13.95
N VAL A 273 0.10 2.17 12.99
CA VAL A 273 0.26 1.32 11.79
C VAL A 273 1.54 1.63 11.01
N SER A 274 1.83 2.90 10.76
CA SER A 274 2.99 3.33 9.97
C SER A 274 4.29 2.97 10.67
N THR A 275 4.44 3.33 11.94
CA THR A 275 5.67 3.08 12.71
C THR A 275 5.93 1.59 12.92
N THR A 276 4.89 0.80 13.24
CA THR A 276 4.99 -0.66 13.32
C THR A 276 5.43 -1.28 11.99
N THR A 277 4.85 -0.84 10.88
CA THR A 277 5.12 -1.35 9.54
C THR A 277 6.54 -0.99 9.08
N MET A 278 6.95 0.26 9.29
CA MET A 278 8.30 0.73 8.95
C MET A 278 9.38 -0.07 9.69
N GLN A 279 9.20 -0.37 10.98
CA GLN A 279 10.14 -1.21 11.73
C GLN A 279 10.26 -2.62 11.16
N ARG A 280 9.13 -3.24 10.80
CA ARG A 280 9.11 -4.60 10.25
C ARG A 280 9.87 -4.67 8.92
N ILE A 281 9.65 -3.68 8.06
CA ILE A 281 10.37 -3.57 6.80
C ILE A 281 11.85 -3.30 7.04
N HIS A 282 12.19 -2.41 7.98
CA HIS A 282 13.58 -2.18 8.35
C HIS A 282 14.28 -3.46 8.79
N ASP A 283 13.70 -4.21 9.73
CA ASP A 283 14.30 -5.43 10.26
C ASP A 283 14.54 -6.48 9.16
N ILE A 284 13.62 -6.59 8.19
CA ILE A 284 13.79 -7.48 7.03
C ILE A 284 14.90 -6.96 6.10
N LEU A 285 14.85 -5.68 5.71
CA LEU A 285 15.79 -5.11 4.73
C LEU A 285 17.24 -5.10 5.23
N VAL A 286 17.48 -4.94 6.54
CA VAL A 286 18.83 -5.10 7.14
C VAL A 286 19.40 -6.48 6.83
N GLN A 287 18.55 -7.51 6.79
CA GLN A 287 18.98 -8.89 6.58
C GLN A 287 19.02 -9.29 5.11
N THR A 288 18.17 -8.71 4.27
CA THR A 288 17.98 -9.16 2.88
C THR A 288 18.65 -8.29 1.83
N ALA A 289 18.80 -6.98 2.03
CA ALA A 289 19.31 -6.10 0.98
C ALA A 289 20.70 -6.54 0.48
N GLY A 290 20.87 -6.59 -0.84
CA GLY A 290 22.13 -7.00 -1.50
C GLY A 290 22.29 -8.51 -1.66
N LYS A 291 21.26 -9.29 -1.32
CA LYS A 291 21.26 -10.76 -1.37
C LYS A 291 20.17 -11.26 -2.33
N PRO A 292 20.51 -11.54 -3.60
CA PRO A 292 19.55 -11.84 -4.66
C PRO A 292 18.66 -13.07 -4.41
N GLU A 293 19.04 -13.97 -3.50
CA GLU A 293 18.22 -15.12 -3.12
C GLU A 293 16.89 -14.71 -2.46
N TYR A 294 16.80 -13.52 -1.86
CA TYR A 294 15.58 -12.96 -1.30
C TYR A 294 14.74 -12.27 -2.37
N LYS A 295 14.08 -13.08 -3.21
CA LYS A 295 13.39 -12.64 -4.42
C LYS A 295 12.01 -12.01 -4.21
N ALA A 296 11.37 -12.22 -3.04
CA ALA A 296 10.02 -11.71 -2.83
C ALA A 296 9.97 -10.18 -2.76
N LEU A 297 8.91 -9.60 -3.31
CA LEU A 297 8.50 -8.23 -3.01
C LEU A 297 7.96 -8.18 -1.57
N LEU A 298 8.20 -7.09 -0.86
CA LEU A 298 7.62 -6.89 0.47
C LEU A 298 6.28 -6.18 0.35
N ASN A 299 5.23 -6.83 0.85
CA ASN A 299 3.91 -6.23 0.96
C ASN A 299 3.68 -5.70 2.38
N ILE A 300 3.36 -4.42 2.48
CA ILE A 300 3.01 -3.79 3.74
C ILE A 300 1.49 -3.67 3.92
N GLN A 301 1.08 -3.26 5.11
CA GLN A 301 -0.30 -2.83 5.34
C GLN A 301 -0.61 -1.55 4.52
N ASP A 302 -1.56 -0.77 4.98
CA ASP A 302 -2.19 0.31 4.25
C ASP A 302 -1.41 1.63 4.40
N ASP A 303 -0.19 1.68 3.88
CA ASP A 303 0.72 2.83 3.93
C ASP A 303 1.33 3.14 2.54
N CYS A 304 0.52 3.69 1.65
CA CYS A 304 0.86 3.94 0.25
C CYS A 304 2.13 4.79 0.04
N ASN A 305 2.34 5.84 0.85
CA ASN A 305 3.50 6.73 0.70
C ASN A 305 4.80 6.06 1.16
N VAL A 306 4.74 5.27 2.24
CA VAL A 306 5.88 4.45 2.69
C VAL A 306 6.26 3.44 1.60
N ALA A 307 5.26 2.78 0.99
CA ALA A 307 5.51 1.86 -0.11
C ALA A 307 6.08 2.56 -1.35
N ALA A 308 5.59 3.75 -1.70
CA ALA A 308 6.09 4.54 -2.82
C ALA A 308 7.59 4.84 -2.66
N ALA A 309 7.98 5.29 -1.46
CA ALA A 309 9.35 5.72 -1.18
C ALA A 309 10.35 4.57 -0.96
N LEU A 310 9.90 3.40 -0.51
CA LEU A 310 10.75 2.22 -0.29
C LEU A 310 10.66 1.17 -1.40
N GLY A 311 9.89 1.43 -2.46
CA GLY A 311 9.71 0.51 -3.58
C GLY A 311 9.08 -0.82 -3.15
N LEU A 312 8.00 -0.74 -2.37
CA LEU A 312 7.25 -1.88 -1.82
C LEU A 312 5.91 -2.03 -2.54
N VAL A 313 5.16 -3.08 -2.23
CA VAL A 313 3.74 -3.23 -2.64
C VAL A 313 2.82 -3.07 -1.45
N VAL A 314 1.53 -2.81 -1.70
CA VAL A 314 0.53 -2.61 -0.65
C VAL A 314 -0.65 -3.56 -0.79
N ALA A 315 -1.15 -3.95 0.38
CA ALA A 315 -2.40 -4.65 0.59
C ALA A 315 -3.41 -3.65 1.17
N VAL A 316 -3.98 -2.82 0.31
CA VAL A 316 -4.86 -1.73 0.71
C VAL A 316 -6.16 -2.29 1.29
N LYS A 317 -6.65 -1.69 2.37
CA LYS A 317 -7.88 -2.15 3.05
C LYS A 317 -8.82 -0.99 3.41
N ARG A 318 -8.36 0.26 3.39
CA ARG A 318 -9.17 1.46 3.65
C ARG A 318 -10.38 1.53 2.73
N HIS A 319 -11.45 2.15 3.23
CA HIS A 319 -12.73 2.26 2.52
C HIS A 319 -13.47 3.57 2.88
N PRO A 320 -14.33 4.09 1.99
CA PRO A 320 -15.15 5.28 2.23
C PRO A 320 -16.43 5.00 3.02
N MET A 321 -16.77 3.74 3.34
CA MET A 321 -18.04 3.43 4.00
C MET A 321 -18.19 4.23 5.30
N ASN A 322 -19.30 4.98 5.36
CA ASN A 322 -19.65 5.85 6.47
C ASN A 322 -20.99 5.41 7.08
N THR A 323 -21.00 4.21 7.66
CA THR A 323 -22.13 3.68 8.46
C THR A 323 -21.64 3.48 9.89
N PRO A 324 -21.41 4.57 10.65
CA PRO A 324 -20.76 4.50 11.95
C PRO A 324 -21.51 3.60 12.90
N ARG A 325 -20.79 2.66 13.51
CA ARG A 325 -21.31 1.85 14.61
C ARG A 325 -20.84 2.46 15.91
N MET A 326 -21.72 3.21 16.55
CA MET A 326 -21.34 4.02 17.70
C MET A 326 -21.13 3.13 18.93
N TYR A 327 -20.00 3.32 19.61
CA TYR A 327 -19.76 2.83 20.97
C TYR A 327 -19.35 4.00 21.86
N LYS A 328 -20.20 4.35 22.82
CA LYS A 328 -19.99 5.49 23.74
C LYS A 328 -19.70 6.81 23.00
N GLY A 329 -20.49 7.12 21.98
CA GLY A 329 -20.41 8.39 21.26
C GLY A 329 -19.24 8.52 20.28
N LYS A 330 -18.47 7.44 20.03
CA LYS A 330 -17.40 7.39 19.03
C LYS A 330 -17.66 6.24 18.05
N ASP A 331 -17.26 6.41 16.80
CA ASP A 331 -17.30 5.32 15.84
C ASP A 331 -16.39 4.18 16.30
N PHE A 332 -16.89 2.95 16.22
CA PHE A 332 -16.23 1.75 16.71
C PHE A 332 -15.56 0.99 15.56
N HIS A 333 -14.56 1.60 14.95
CA HIS A 333 -13.83 0.99 13.85
C HIS A 333 -12.47 0.45 14.34
N LEU A 334 -12.40 -0.86 14.58
CA LEU A 334 -11.23 -1.50 15.18
C LEU A 334 -10.00 -1.55 14.25
N GLN A 335 -10.21 -1.30 12.95
CA GLN A 335 -9.19 -1.35 11.90
C GLN A 335 -8.78 0.03 11.39
N ILE A 336 -9.57 1.08 11.66
CA ILE A 336 -9.27 2.46 11.30
C ILE A 336 -9.65 3.33 12.50
N SER A 337 -8.67 3.91 13.18
CA SER A 337 -8.90 4.82 14.30
C SER A 337 -7.93 6.00 14.26
N GLY A 338 -8.25 7.04 15.01
CA GLY A 338 -7.41 8.23 15.20
C GLY A 338 -7.57 9.30 14.13
N ASP A 339 -6.89 10.41 14.38
CA ASP A 339 -6.97 11.66 13.63
C ASP A 339 -6.26 11.58 12.27
N ARG A 340 -5.59 10.45 11.98
CA ARG A 340 -5.07 10.17 10.65
C ARG A 340 -6.22 10.09 9.64
N HIS A 341 -7.40 9.59 10.01
CA HIS A 341 -8.56 9.44 9.09
C HIS A 341 -8.20 8.74 7.77
N VAL A 342 -7.64 7.54 7.86
CA VAL A 342 -7.22 6.75 6.69
C VAL A 342 -8.39 6.47 5.74
N ASP A 343 -9.61 6.36 6.27
CA ASP A 343 -10.89 6.26 5.54
C ASP A 343 -11.18 7.45 4.60
N LYS A 344 -10.56 8.61 4.86
CA LYS A 344 -10.70 9.83 4.05
C LYS A 344 -9.48 10.13 3.20
N ARG A 345 -8.56 9.19 3.03
CA ARG A 345 -7.31 9.36 2.28
C ARG A 345 -7.27 8.36 1.13
N LEU A 346 -8.28 8.35 0.29
CA LEU A 346 -8.41 7.36 -0.77
C LEU A 346 -7.49 7.69 -1.95
N ASN A 347 -7.26 8.97 -2.20
CA ASN A 347 -6.39 9.44 -3.29
C ASN A 347 -4.93 8.98 -3.16
N GLU A 348 -4.45 8.68 -1.96
CA GLU A 348 -3.14 8.07 -1.72
C GLU A 348 -3.00 6.72 -2.44
N MET A 349 -4.07 5.95 -2.57
CA MET A 349 -4.06 4.67 -3.28
C MET A 349 -3.85 4.88 -4.79
N ASP A 350 -4.67 5.75 -5.39
CA ASP A 350 -4.60 6.03 -6.82
C ASP A 350 -3.25 6.67 -7.20
N ARG A 351 -2.74 7.62 -6.39
CA ARG A 351 -1.41 8.22 -6.59
C ARG A 351 -0.30 7.17 -6.53
N PHE A 352 -0.38 6.24 -5.58
CA PHE A 352 0.61 5.19 -5.46
C PHE A 352 0.61 4.23 -6.66
N ALA A 353 -0.55 3.81 -7.14
CA ALA A 353 -0.63 2.99 -8.36
C ALA A 353 -0.02 3.71 -9.57
N LEU A 354 -0.33 4.99 -9.74
CA LEU A 354 0.19 5.81 -10.84
C LEU A 354 1.70 6.04 -10.71
N TRP A 355 2.23 6.19 -9.49
CA TRP A 355 3.67 6.20 -9.25
C TRP A 355 4.34 4.90 -9.69
N GLN A 356 3.73 3.75 -9.39
CA GLN A 356 4.32 2.46 -9.76
C GLN A 356 4.31 2.16 -11.26
N ARG A 357 3.51 2.88 -12.06
CA ARG A 357 3.66 2.88 -13.53
C ARG A 357 4.97 3.53 -13.97
N ILE A 358 5.49 4.47 -13.18
CA ILE A 358 6.79 5.12 -13.40
C ILE A 358 7.91 4.28 -12.78
N ALA A 359 7.73 3.81 -11.55
CA ALA A 359 8.77 3.19 -10.74
C ALA A 359 8.26 1.88 -10.08
N PRO A 360 8.44 0.73 -10.75
CA PRO A 360 8.01 -0.57 -10.22
C PRO A 360 8.70 -0.94 -8.90
N PRO A 361 8.06 -1.74 -8.04
CA PRO A 361 8.62 -2.16 -6.75
C PRO A 361 9.86 -3.04 -6.91
N MET A 362 10.67 -3.12 -5.85
CA MET A 362 11.94 -3.83 -5.84
C MET A 362 11.93 -5.00 -4.83
N PRO A 363 12.42 -6.20 -5.21
CA PRO A 363 12.57 -7.34 -4.30
C PRO A 363 13.32 -7.00 -3.01
N ALA A 364 13.05 -7.74 -1.93
CA ALA A 364 13.73 -7.55 -0.64
C ALA A 364 15.26 -7.67 -0.75
N GLY A 365 15.73 -8.53 -1.65
CA GLY A 365 17.14 -8.77 -1.96
C GLY A 365 17.81 -7.73 -2.84
N TYR A 366 17.03 -6.82 -3.44
CA TYR A 366 17.56 -5.92 -4.46
C TYR A 366 18.32 -4.73 -3.87
N GLY A 367 19.55 -4.56 -4.36
CA GLY A 367 20.32 -3.33 -4.20
C GLY A 367 20.86 -3.12 -2.78
N SER A 368 20.98 -1.87 -2.34
CA SER A 368 21.46 -1.51 -1.01
C SER A 368 20.36 -0.92 -0.13
N TYR A 369 20.53 -1.04 1.19
CA TYR A 369 19.66 -0.42 2.18
C TYR A 369 20.51 0.34 3.20
N GLN A 370 20.15 1.59 3.48
CA GLN A 370 20.76 2.41 4.52
C GLN A 370 19.67 2.93 5.46
N PHE A 371 20.04 3.22 6.70
CA PHE A 371 19.11 3.75 7.70
C PHE A 371 19.87 4.61 8.72
N SER A 372 19.17 5.56 9.33
CA SER A 372 19.73 6.38 10.41
C SER A 372 19.93 5.56 11.68
N LYS A 373 21.02 5.82 12.42
CA LYS A 373 21.24 5.23 13.76
C LYS A 373 20.19 5.69 14.79
N HIS A 374 19.60 6.85 14.58
CA HIS A 374 18.54 7.38 15.44
C HIS A 374 17.19 6.78 15.04
N ASN A 375 16.47 6.22 16.02
CA ASN A 375 15.08 5.79 15.87
C ASN A 375 14.16 6.87 16.41
N LEU A 376 13.04 7.09 15.72
CA LEU A 376 11.92 7.85 16.26
C LEU A 376 10.96 6.89 16.93
N ILE A 377 10.41 7.30 18.06
CA ILE A 377 9.45 6.52 18.85
C ILE A 377 8.11 7.23 18.80
N ASP A 378 7.11 6.48 18.40
CA ASP A 378 5.72 6.89 18.44
C ASP A 378 5.00 6.15 19.56
N SER A 379 4.09 6.85 20.22
CA SER A 379 3.41 6.28 21.37
C SER A 379 2.06 6.90 21.62
N ILE A 380 1.07 6.07 21.98
CA ILE A 380 -0.26 6.53 22.38
C ILE A 380 -0.95 5.48 23.25
N VAL A 381 -1.91 5.93 24.07
CA VAL A 381 -2.79 5.02 24.80
C VAL A 381 -3.83 4.43 23.86
N PHE A 382 -3.89 3.11 23.75
CA PHE A 382 -4.95 2.45 23.01
C PHE A 382 -6.18 2.27 23.91
N HIS A 383 -7.34 2.73 23.46
CA HIS A 383 -8.62 2.48 24.10
C HIS A 383 -9.37 1.33 23.41
N LYS A 384 -10.53 0.97 23.96
CA LYS A 384 -11.36 -0.13 23.43
C LYS A 384 -11.79 0.08 21.98
N ASN A 385 -11.93 1.32 21.53
CA ASN A 385 -12.38 1.66 20.18
C ASN A 385 -11.25 1.65 19.16
N ASP A 386 -10.00 1.64 19.62
CA ASP A 386 -8.84 1.89 18.76
C ASP A 386 -8.26 0.62 18.16
N THR A 387 -8.52 -0.55 18.76
CA THR A 387 -7.96 -1.82 18.29
C THR A 387 -8.71 -3.02 18.84
N TRP A 388 -8.72 -4.11 18.08
CA TRP A 388 -9.14 -5.44 18.54
C TRP A 388 -8.18 -6.06 19.58
N TYR A 389 -6.97 -5.53 19.71
CA TYR A 389 -5.95 -6.07 20.61
C TYR A 389 -6.17 -5.68 22.08
N LYS A 390 -7.00 -6.47 22.78
CA LYS A 390 -7.41 -6.27 24.18
C LYS A 390 -6.25 -6.02 25.16
N ALA A 391 -5.09 -6.64 24.94
CA ALA A 391 -3.96 -6.51 25.87
C ALA A 391 -3.39 -5.08 25.94
N ALA A 392 -3.57 -4.27 24.89
CA ALA A 392 -3.15 -2.87 24.83
C ALA A 392 -4.17 -1.88 25.41
N HIS A 393 -5.40 -2.32 25.70
CA HIS A 393 -6.47 -1.42 26.15
C HIS A 393 -6.11 -0.75 27.49
N GLY A 394 -6.16 0.59 27.52
CA GLY A 394 -5.82 1.41 28.68
C GLY A 394 -4.32 1.54 28.93
N LYS A 395 -3.46 1.07 28.02
CA LYS A 395 -2.00 1.12 28.17
C LYS A 395 -1.37 1.99 27.10
N MET A 396 -0.26 2.64 27.46
CA MET A 396 0.61 3.32 26.53
C MET A 396 1.35 2.29 25.67
N VAL A 397 1.08 2.28 24.37
CA VAL A 397 1.77 1.46 23.39
C VAL A 397 2.86 2.29 22.74
N ARG A 398 4.06 1.72 22.59
CA ARG A 398 5.22 2.36 21.97
C ARG A 398 5.75 1.52 20.83
N GLN A 399 6.06 2.16 19.71
CA GLN A 399 6.67 1.55 18.53
C GLN A 399 7.77 2.48 18.03
N SER A 400 8.83 1.92 17.44
CA SER A 400 9.90 2.71 16.83
C SER A 400 10.01 2.41 15.36
N ALA A 401 10.72 3.26 14.63
CA ALA A 401 11.37 2.94 13.36
C ALA A 401 12.58 3.87 13.17
N PRO A 402 13.55 3.55 12.30
CA PRO A 402 14.61 4.50 11.97
C PRO A 402 14.01 5.82 11.46
N ALA A 403 14.59 6.95 11.89
CA ALA A 403 14.13 8.27 11.47
C ALA A 403 14.22 8.44 9.94
N ILE A 404 15.25 7.86 9.33
CA ILE A 404 15.53 7.94 7.89
C ILE A 404 15.83 6.53 7.37
N MET A 405 15.20 6.13 6.28
CA MET A 405 15.44 4.85 5.60
C MET A 405 15.61 5.07 4.10
N THR A 406 16.64 4.48 3.49
CA THR A 406 16.82 4.56 2.04
C THR A 406 17.19 3.25 1.37
N ARG A 407 16.83 3.13 0.09
CA ARG A 407 17.33 2.06 -0.79
C ARG A 407 18.07 2.63 -1.98
N ASN A 408 19.23 2.06 -2.30
CA ASN A 408 20.04 2.43 -3.47
C ASN A 408 20.47 3.90 -3.55
N MET A 409 20.50 4.61 -2.42
CA MET A 409 20.93 6.01 -2.35
C MET A 409 21.38 6.39 -0.94
N PRO A 410 22.21 7.44 -0.79
CA PRO A 410 22.61 7.96 0.51
C PRO A 410 21.42 8.46 1.35
N LEU A 411 21.61 8.51 2.67
CA LEU A 411 20.63 9.11 3.58
C LEU A 411 20.44 10.62 3.27
N PRO A 412 19.18 11.10 3.14
CA PRO A 412 18.87 12.52 3.10
C PRO A 412 19.39 13.24 4.33
N LYS A 413 19.74 14.53 4.20
CA LYS A 413 19.84 15.40 5.38
C LYS A 413 18.46 15.88 5.77
N VAL A 414 18.18 15.92 7.06
CA VAL A 414 16.88 16.33 7.59
C VAL A 414 17.11 17.32 8.73
N GLU A 415 16.63 18.54 8.55
CA GLU A 415 16.65 19.59 9.55
C GLU A 415 15.21 19.89 9.99
N TYR A 416 14.96 19.87 11.29
CA TYR A 416 13.63 20.06 11.86
C TYR A 416 13.75 20.86 13.15
N LYS A 417 12.67 21.57 13.51
CA LYS A 417 12.66 22.43 14.70
C LYS A 417 12.36 21.64 15.98
N ASN A 418 11.20 20.98 16.02
CA ASN A 418 10.68 20.34 17.24
C ASN A 418 10.53 18.83 17.06
N LEU A 419 9.67 18.43 16.12
CA LEU A 419 9.33 17.04 15.88
C LEU A 419 9.78 16.65 14.48
N ALA A 420 10.61 15.61 14.37
CA ALA A 420 11.03 15.09 13.08
C ALA A 420 9.91 14.23 12.45
N PRO A 421 9.62 14.36 11.13
CA PRO A 421 8.88 13.34 10.41
C PRO A 421 9.76 12.09 10.20
N TYR A 422 9.14 10.96 9.87
CA TYR A 422 9.89 9.87 9.24
C TYR A 422 10.20 10.24 7.81
N VAL A 423 11.40 9.89 7.32
CA VAL A 423 11.83 10.18 5.95
C VAL A 423 12.28 8.91 5.25
N MET A 424 11.69 8.64 4.09
CA MET A 424 12.07 7.49 3.27
C MET A 424 12.44 7.94 1.87
N ALA A 425 13.47 7.36 1.27
CA ALA A 425 13.80 7.63 -0.13
C ALA A 425 14.43 6.43 -0.84
N SER A 426 14.14 6.23 -2.12
CA SER A 426 14.77 5.17 -2.90
C SER A 426 15.11 5.59 -4.31
N LYS A 427 16.22 5.05 -4.83
CA LYS A 427 16.50 5.03 -6.26
C LYS A 427 16.06 3.69 -6.85
N PHE A 428 15.29 3.75 -7.93
CA PHE A 428 14.71 2.61 -8.62
C PHE A 428 15.60 2.13 -9.77
N PRO A 429 15.41 0.88 -10.27
CA PRO A 429 16.26 0.31 -11.32
C PRO A 429 16.31 1.14 -12.62
N ASN A 430 15.22 1.83 -12.96
CA ASN A 430 15.16 2.70 -14.14
C ASN A 430 15.76 4.11 -13.92
N GLY A 431 16.26 4.38 -12.72
CA GLY A 431 16.86 5.65 -12.31
C GLY A 431 15.88 6.66 -11.72
N ALA A 432 14.58 6.36 -11.68
CA ALA A 432 13.62 7.20 -10.95
C ALA A 432 13.95 7.23 -9.45
N VAL A 433 13.59 8.30 -8.77
CA VAL A 433 13.77 8.46 -7.32
C VAL A 433 12.42 8.75 -6.67
N ALA A 434 12.17 8.21 -5.48
CA ALA A 434 11.06 8.63 -4.64
C ALA A 434 11.55 9.16 -3.31
N ILE A 435 10.83 10.12 -2.73
CA ILE A 435 10.95 10.54 -1.34
C ILE A 435 9.57 10.70 -0.72
N ALA A 436 9.43 10.24 0.52
CA ALA A 436 8.23 10.47 1.33
C ALA A 436 8.58 10.99 2.73
N THR A 437 7.74 11.86 3.26
CA THR A 437 7.65 12.14 4.69
C THR A 437 6.38 11.52 5.26
N GLU A 438 6.49 10.91 6.44
CA GLU A 438 5.34 10.34 7.16
C GLU A 438 5.11 11.03 8.51
N GLY A 439 3.85 11.05 8.92
CA GLY A 439 3.43 11.67 10.18
C GLY A 439 3.93 10.93 11.42
N ARG A 440 3.58 11.48 12.58
CA ARG A 440 4.01 11.03 13.90
C ARG A 440 2.81 10.88 14.82
N VAL A 441 2.95 9.98 15.78
CA VAL A 441 1.95 9.75 16.84
C VAL A 441 2.61 10.05 18.17
N THR A 442 2.06 11.02 18.91
CA THR A 442 2.57 11.45 20.22
C THR A 442 1.61 11.01 21.33
N PRO A 443 2.04 11.01 22.61
CA PRO A 443 1.16 10.64 23.72
C PRO A 443 -0.15 11.43 23.75
N GLU A 444 -0.14 12.67 23.26
CA GLU A 444 -1.26 13.61 23.26
C GLU A 444 -2.02 13.66 21.93
N ASN A 445 -1.38 13.28 20.82
CA ASN A 445 -1.95 13.42 19.49
C ASN A 445 -1.88 12.09 18.73
N SER A 446 -3.04 11.59 18.32
CA SER A 446 -3.12 10.35 17.55
C SER A 446 -2.60 10.46 16.13
N TRP A 447 -2.32 11.69 15.65
CA TRP A 447 -1.61 11.95 14.41
C TRP A 447 -1.15 13.41 14.29
N VAL A 448 0.08 13.64 13.82
CA VAL A 448 0.65 14.96 13.49
C VAL A 448 1.47 14.85 12.21
N HIS A 449 1.50 15.91 11.39
CA HIS A 449 2.39 16.03 10.22
C HIS A 449 3.50 17.05 10.49
N PRO A 450 4.67 16.63 11.00
CA PRO A 450 5.79 17.54 11.17
C PRO A 450 6.39 17.91 9.80
N LYS A 451 6.73 19.18 9.63
CA LYS A 451 7.45 19.69 8.45
C LYS A 451 8.95 19.79 8.78
N ALA A 452 9.79 19.49 7.79
CA ALA A 452 11.25 19.53 7.89
C ALA A 452 11.87 20.00 6.58
N LYS A 453 13.08 20.57 6.66
CA LYS A 453 13.91 20.85 5.48
C LYS A 453 14.71 19.60 5.15
N ILE A 454 14.62 19.15 3.91
CA ILE A 454 15.19 17.87 3.48
C ILE A 454 16.08 18.08 2.26
N GLU A 455 17.30 17.54 2.29
CA GLU A 455 18.23 17.54 1.15
C GLU A 455 18.41 16.11 0.62
N LEU A 456 17.97 15.87 -0.62
CA LEU A 456 18.33 14.70 -1.41
C LEU A 456 19.59 14.96 -2.21
N LYS A 457 20.44 13.95 -2.33
CA LYS A 457 21.72 14.04 -3.03
C LYS A 457 21.85 12.99 -4.13
N GLU A 458 22.83 13.21 -4.99
CA GLU A 458 23.23 12.29 -6.06
C GLU A 458 22.12 12.02 -7.10
N LEU A 459 21.30 13.03 -7.35
CA LEU A 459 20.22 12.95 -8.33
C LEU A 459 20.74 13.08 -9.76
N GLU A 460 20.02 12.46 -10.68
CA GLU A 460 20.30 12.51 -12.13
C GLU A 460 19.21 13.34 -12.81
N ILE A 461 19.63 14.21 -13.74
CA ILE A 461 18.69 14.95 -14.59
C ILE A 461 17.94 13.99 -15.52
N ASN A 462 16.82 14.43 -16.09
CA ASN A 462 15.96 13.66 -16.98
C ASN A 462 15.34 12.38 -16.36
N LYS A 463 15.52 12.13 -15.06
CA LYS A 463 14.86 11.06 -14.31
C LYS A 463 13.65 11.59 -13.53
N PRO A 464 12.53 10.85 -13.48
CA PRO A 464 11.39 11.23 -12.65
C PRO A 464 11.72 11.18 -11.15
N ILE A 465 11.22 12.15 -10.40
CA ILE A 465 11.33 12.22 -8.94
C ILE A 465 9.92 12.29 -8.34
N GLY A 466 9.50 11.23 -7.64
CA GLY A 466 8.24 11.18 -6.88
C GLY A 466 8.41 11.80 -5.50
N ILE A 467 7.48 12.67 -5.10
CA ILE A 467 7.52 13.43 -3.84
C ILE A 467 6.19 13.23 -3.13
N PHE A 468 6.22 12.75 -1.89
CA PHE A 468 5.03 12.40 -1.10
C PHE A 468 5.10 12.99 0.32
N GLY A 469 3.99 13.48 0.84
CA GLY A 469 3.90 14.03 2.19
C GLY A 469 4.18 15.53 2.28
N TYR A 470 4.44 16.00 3.50
CA TYR A 470 4.61 17.42 3.82
C TYR A 470 6.07 17.76 4.12
N TYR A 471 6.48 18.95 3.68
CA TYR A 471 7.84 19.46 3.78
C TYR A 471 7.81 20.90 4.32
N GLU A 472 8.91 21.35 4.92
CA GLU A 472 9.21 22.78 5.03
C GLU A 472 9.84 23.23 3.70
N ASP A 473 10.96 22.60 3.34
CA ASP A 473 11.63 22.75 2.04
C ASP A 473 12.16 21.38 1.57
N LEU A 474 12.20 21.16 0.27
CA LEU A 474 12.88 20.01 -0.35
C LEU A 474 13.95 20.50 -1.33
N THR A 475 15.21 20.24 -0.99
CA THR A 475 16.37 20.51 -1.83
C THR A 475 16.78 19.25 -2.59
N LEU A 476 16.83 19.36 -3.91
CA LEU A 476 17.24 18.31 -4.84
C LEU A 476 18.63 18.65 -5.37
N ASN A 477 19.64 17.89 -4.96
CA ASN A 477 21.04 18.11 -5.30
C ASN A 477 21.50 17.09 -6.37
N PHE A 478 21.83 17.61 -7.55
CA PHE A 478 22.18 16.84 -8.75
C PHE A 478 23.69 16.59 -8.85
N LYS A 479 24.08 15.47 -9.47
CA LYS A 479 25.49 15.11 -9.70
C LYS A 479 26.21 16.06 -10.65
N THR A 480 25.48 16.79 -11.46
CA THR A 480 25.99 17.71 -12.47
C THR A 480 25.41 19.10 -12.24
N GLU A 481 26.17 20.13 -12.60
CA GLU A 481 25.65 21.49 -12.72
C GLU A 481 24.42 21.51 -13.64
N LEU A 482 23.43 22.31 -13.27
CA LEU A 482 22.25 22.52 -14.09
C LEU A 482 22.59 23.56 -15.16
N SER A 483 22.22 23.27 -16.41
CA SER A 483 22.38 24.25 -17.49
C SER A 483 21.41 25.41 -17.30
N ASN A 484 21.69 26.55 -17.95
CA ASN A 484 20.76 27.67 -17.97
C ASN A 484 19.47 27.39 -18.77
N ASP A 485 19.46 26.30 -19.55
CA ASP A 485 18.36 25.91 -20.44
C ASP A 485 17.70 24.62 -19.95
N ILE A 486 17.14 24.69 -18.73
CA ILE A 486 16.35 23.60 -18.14
C ILE A 486 14.88 23.98 -18.01
N LYS A 487 14.02 22.99 -18.21
CA LYS A 487 12.59 23.06 -17.90
C LYS A 487 12.25 22.11 -16.77
N ILE A 488 11.56 22.61 -15.76
CA ILE A 488 11.17 21.82 -14.59
C ILE A 488 9.67 21.60 -14.67
N LEU A 489 9.26 20.35 -14.90
CA LEU A 489 7.86 19.97 -14.95
C LEU A 489 7.44 19.36 -13.62
N GLY A 490 6.26 19.74 -13.13
CA GLY A 490 5.62 19.15 -11.96
C GLY A 490 4.19 18.68 -12.27
N GLN A 491 3.75 17.62 -11.61
CA GLN A 491 2.45 17.01 -11.84
C GLN A 491 1.94 16.31 -10.57
N ASP A 492 0.72 16.63 -10.11
CA ASP A 492 -0.04 15.71 -9.23
C ASP A 492 -0.15 14.37 -9.94
N LEU A 493 0.17 13.27 -9.27
CA LEU A 493 0.08 11.94 -9.87
C LEU A 493 -1.34 11.65 -10.40
N LEU A 494 -2.39 12.24 -9.82
CA LEU A 494 -3.78 12.13 -10.30
C LEU A 494 -4.13 13.03 -11.48
N SER A 495 -3.33 14.07 -11.75
CA SER A 495 -3.53 14.93 -12.90
C SER A 495 -3.16 14.20 -14.18
N HIS A 496 -3.88 14.47 -15.26
CA HIS A 496 -3.55 13.96 -16.60
C HIS A 496 -2.48 14.79 -17.31
N LYS A 497 -2.02 15.90 -16.73
CA LYS A 497 -1.12 16.86 -17.36
C LYS A 497 -0.05 17.34 -16.40
N ALA A 498 1.13 17.61 -16.95
CA ALA A 498 2.21 18.29 -16.25
C ALA A 498 2.16 19.79 -16.48
N ILE A 499 2.64 20.55 -15.51
CA ILE A 499 2.78 22.00 -15.59
C ILE A 499 4.24 22.39 -15.48
N ASP A 500 4.60 23.48 -16.15
CA ASP A 500 5.91 24.09 -16.00
C ASP A 500 6.00 24.87 -14.69
N ILE A 501 6.96 24.51 -13.85
CA ILE A 501 7.22 25.08 -12.52
C ILE A 501 8.60 25.73 -12.43
N SER A 502 9.31 25.92 -13.55
CA SER A 502 10.65 26.54 -13.56
C SER A 502 10.68 27.88 -12.81
N ASN A 503 9.62 28.70 -12.95
CA ASN A 503 9.52 30.01 -12.30
C ASN A 503 8.98 29.94 -10.85
N LYS A 504 8.64 28.76 -10.35
CA LYS A 504 8.10 28.54 -8.99
C LYS A 504 9.12 27.93 -8.03
N VAL A 505 10.30 27.56 -8.51
CA VAL A 505 11.36 26.93 -7.71
C VAL A 505 12.59 27.84 -7.65
N HIS A 506 13.44 27.62 -6.65
CA HIS A 506 14.74 28.27 -6.59
C HIS A 506 15.81 27.34 -7.16
N ILE A 507 16.63 27.85 -8.08
CA ILE A 507 17.75 27.13 -8.67
C ILE A 507 19.05 27.77 -8.18
N ASP A 508 19.93 26.95 -7.61
CA ASP A 508 21.24 27.34 -7.12
C ASP A 508 22.27 26.32 -7.59
N HIS A 509 23.04 26.66 -8.63
CA HIS A 509 24.02 25.77 -9.25
C HIS A 509 23.43 24.39 -9.61
N ASN A 510 23.84 23.35 -8.89
CA ASN A 510 23.39 21.98 -9.06
C ASN A 510 22.17 21.62 -8.18
N LYS A 511 21.44 22.61 -7.64
CA LYS A 511 20.33 22.41 -6.71
C LYS A 511 19.03 23.03 -7.23
N ILE A 512 17.94 22.33 -6.95
CA ILE A 512 16.57 22.85 -7.05
C ILE A 512 15.93 22.78 -5.67
N ILE A 513 15.36 23.89 -5.20
CA ILE A 513 14.65 23.97 -3.92
C ILE A 513 13.16 24.19 -4.19
N LEU A 514 12.34 23.27 -3.68
CA LEU A 514 10.88 23.36 -3.68
C LEU A 514 10.41 23.74 -2.28
N SER A 515 9.55 24.75 -2.16
CA SER A 515 8.90 25.05 -0.90
C SER A 515 7.84 23.99 -0.58
N GLY A 516 7.59 23.77 0.71
CA GLY A 516 6.52 22.89 1.17
C GLY A 516 5.14 23.27 0.63
N ASP A 517 4.87 24.57 0.51
CA ASP A 517 3.59 25.07 -0.01
C ASP A 517 3.41 24.75 -1.50
N LEU A 518 4.48 24.81 -2.29
CA LEU A 518 4.44 24.39 -3.70
C LEU A 518 4.17 22.89 -3.83
N ILE A 519 4.83 22.07 -3.00
CA ILE A 519 4.60 20.62 -2.98
C ILE A 519 3.14 20.32 -2.60
N GLU A 520 2.60 21.04 -1.64
CA GLU A 520 1.21 20.89 -1.19
C GLU A 520 0.21 21.31 -2.27
N GLU A 521 0.39 22.49 -2.87
CA GLU A 521 -0.44 23.00 -3.98
C GLU A 521 -0.46 21.99 -5.13
N LEU A 522 0.71 21.58 -5.62
CA LEU A 522 0.82 20.73 -6.79
C LEU A 522 0.43 19.29 -6.50
N GLY A 523 0.84 18.73 -5.37
CA GLY A 523 0.58 17.34 -5.02
C GLY A 523 -0.85 17.07 -4.56
N THR A 524 -1.70 18.10 -4.46
CA THR A 524 -3.12 17.97 -4.11
C THR A 524 -4.09 18.56 -5.14
N MET A 525 -3.60 19.21 -6.20
CA MET A 525 -4.45 19.97 -7.13
C MET A 525 -5.51 19.13 -7.87
N ALA A 526 -5.27 17.84 -8.06
CA ALA A 526 -6.22 16.92 -8.70
C ALA A 526 -6.97 16.04 -7.67
N GLY A 527 -6.91 16.45 -6.39
CA GLY A 527 -7.56 15.80 -5.27
C GLY A 527 -9.09 15.77 -5.37
N GLU A 528 -9.72 14.74 -4.81
CA GLU A 528 -11.17 14.65 -4.74
C GLU A 528 -11.71 15.51 -3.61
N LYS A 529 -12.90 16.08 -3.79
CA LYS A 529 -13.48 16.98 -2.80
C LYS A 529 -13.73 16.25 -1.49
N GLY A 530 -13.11 16.72 -0.40
CA GLY A 530 -13.27 16.16 0.94
C GLY A 530 -12.28 15.04 1.28
N ASP A 531 -11.48 14.59 0.31
CA ASP A 531 -10.34 13.72 0.57
C ASP A 531 -9.23 14.50 1.31
N LYS A 532 -8.57 13.83 2.26
CA LYS A 532 -7.56 14.36 3.17
C LYS A 532 -6.16 13.83 2.85
N SER A 533 -5.97 13.13 1.73
CA SER A 533 -4.68 12.56 1.35
C SER A 533 -3.59 13.62 1.33
N VAL A 534 -2.42 13.24 1.81
CA VAL A 534 -1.24 14.12 1.74
C VAL A 534 -0.82 14.34 0.28
N PRO A 535 0.03 15.35 0.02
CA PRO A 535 0.51 15.63 -1.33
C PRO A 535 1.23 14.41 -1.92
N GLY A 536 1.00 14.13 -3.21
CA GLY A 536 1.75 13.13 -3.97
C GLY A 536 1.91 13.57 -5.42
N MET A 537 3.12 13.91 -5.80
CA MET A 537 3.45 14.47 -7.11
C MET A 537 4.68 13.81 -7.72
N VAL A 538 4.86 14.02 -9.02
CA VAL A 538 6.10 13.72 -9.73
C VAL A 538 6.65 15.01 -10.35
N ILE A 539 7.97 15.15 -10.31
CA ILE A 539 8.67 16.16 -11.09
C ILE A 539 9.64 15.51 -12.07
N LYS A 540 9.98 16.25 -13.14
CA LYS A 540 11.03 15.89 -14.08
C LYS A 540 11.75 17.13 -14.57
N ILE A 541 13.07 17.12 -14.49
CA ILE A 541 13.94 18.17 -15.01
C ILE A 541 14.34 17.76 -16.42
N ILE A 542 13.99 18.58 -17.39
CA ILE A 542 14.28 18.38 -18.81
C ILE A 542 15.40 19.35 -19.18
N SER A 543 16.55 18.82 -19.56
CA SER A 543 17.56 19.58 -20.30
C SER A 543 17.29 19.41 -21.79
N ASN A 544 17.38 20.49 -22.56
CA ASN A 544 17.47 20.42 -24.01
C ASN A 544 18.74 19.69 -24.46
#